data_AF-A0A7Y4T3B8-F1
#
_entry.id   AF-A0A7Y4T3B8-F1
#
_cell.length_a   1.000
_cell.length_b   1.000
_cell.length_c   1.000
_cell.angle_alpha   90.00
_cell.angle_beta   90.00
_cell.angle_gamma   90.00
#
_symmetry.space_group_name_H-M   'P 1'
#
loop_
_entity.id
_entity.type
_entity.pdbx_description
1 polymer ?
#
loop_
_entity_poly.entity_id
_entity_poly.type
_entity_poly.pdbx_seq_one_letter_code
_entity_poly.pdbx_strand_id
1 'polypeptide(L)'
;MTDAHQPRILISDELDPAAMEVFRRAGFEPEVKTGLKEDELCQVIRGVEALVIRSATKVTRKVLEAASDLRVIGRAGIGVDNVDLEAATERGIVVMNTPRGNATTTAELAIALLLALARHIPRADRLVRSGKWKVKGLVGTEVFGKTLGVLGLGRIGRLVAERGRGLGMKVVAHDPYLSGEGALAPVAGIELLELDALLERSDFVSVHVPLNDSTHNLISWEQLARIKPGARLIQAARGGVVDEEAVLDALSSGKLAGAAFDVFVDEPPPKDHPLLARDDVIVTPHLGASSEEAQLRVALDIAEQISNFLTKGVAENAVNAPTLPAEAMAEVAPFLLLCEKLGSFLAQRMQGQIRKVEFTVGGEVTRHGVEHLKLAFLVGVLRHTCDRSVNFVNAPALARERGILVLESREERPDFRGGEVSVRASEKAGGRNHRIAGAVFGREPRIIAVDDLRLDLPPKGILLVTRHKD
;
A
#
# COMPACT_ATOMS: atom_id res chain seq x y z
N MET A 1 -2.16 -41.58 0.62
CA MET A 1 -2.86 -40.32 0.33
C MET A 1 -2.75 -39.48 1.58
N THR A 2 -1.73 -38.63 1.66
CA THR A 2 -1.55 -37.71 2.78
C THR A 2 -2.61 -36.62 2.64
N ASP A 3 -3.45 -36.43 3.66
CA ASP A 3 -4.37 -35.29 3.76
C ASP A 3 -3.59 -34.02 3.42
N ALA A 4 -3.88 -33.42 2.26
CA ALA A 4 -3.30 -32.14 1.91
C ALA A 4 -3.92 -31.11 2.87
N HIS A 5 -3.09 -30.53 3.74
CA HIS A 5 -3.52 -29.45 4.63
C HIS A 5 -4.25 -28.38 3.81
N GLN A 6 -5.52 -28.16 4.09
CA GLN A 6 -6.33 -27.16 3.42
C GLN A 6 -6.25 -25.85 4.24
N PRO A 7 -5.70 -24.77 3.67
CA PRO A 7 -5.61 -23.50 4.36
C PRO A 7 -6.95 -22.96 4.82
N ARG A 8 -6.99 -22.54 6.10
CA ARG A 8 -8.15 -21.88 6.67
C ARG A 8 -8.17 -20.41 6.28
N ILE A 9 -9.27 -19.99 5.65
CA ILE A 9 -9.51 -18.60 5.24
C ILE A 9 -10.64 -18.04 6.11
N LEU A 10 -10.42 -16.89 6.73
CA LEU A 10 -11.43 -16.15 7.49
C LEU A 10 -11.80 -14.87 6.73
N ILE A 11 -13.10 -14.64 6.53
CA ILE A 11 -13.64 -13.37 6.04
C ILE A 11 -14.34 -12.70 7.22
N SER A 12 -13.80 -11.58 7.70
CA SER A 12 -14.27 -10.92 8.93
C SER A 12 -15.13 -9.67 8.73
N ASP A 13 -15.32 -9.26 7.46
CA ASP A 13 -16.19 -8.15 7.06
C ASP A 13 -17.16 -8.63 5.96
N GLU A 14 -18.23 -7.85 5.70
CA GLU A 14 -19.17 -8.16 4.62
C GLU A 14 -18.49 -8.11 3.25
N LEU A 15 -18.47 -9.23 2.53
CA LEU A 15 -17.88 -9.35 1.21
C LEU A 15 -18.95 -9.80 0.20
N ASP A 16 -18.85 -9.34 -1.04
CA ASP A 16 -19.78 -9.75 -2.09
C ASP A 16 -19.78 -11.30 -2.24
N PRO A 17 -20.94 -11.96 -2.29
CA PRO A 17 -21.03 -13.41 -2.41
C PRO A 17 -20.30 -14.00 -3.62
N ALA A 18 -20.07 -13.21 -4.68
CA ALA A 18 -19.31 -13.65 -5.85
C ALA A 18 -17.86 -14.05 -5.51
N ALA A 19 -17.26 -13.50 -4.44
CA ALA A 19 -15.94 -13.92 -3.97
C ALA A 19 -15.91 -15.40 -3.55
N MET A 20 -17.01 -15.91 -2.98
CA MET A 20 -17.08 -17.31 -2.54
C MET A 20 -16.96 -18.29 -3.70
N GLU A 21 -17.48 -17.92 -4.89
CA GLU A 21 -17.33 -18.73 -6.10
C GLU A 21 -15.87 -18.79 -6.55
N VAL A 22 -15.13 -17.68 -6.44
CA VAL A 22 -13.69 -17.63 -6.76
C VAL A 22 -12.91 -18.55 -5.83
N PHE A 23 -13.16 -18.47 -4.52
CA PHE A 23 -12.51 -19.35 -3.54
C PHE A 23 -12.84 -20.83 -3.79
N ARG A 24 -14.11 -21.17 -4.05
CA ARG A 24 -14.53 -22.54 -4.34
C ARG A 24 -13.86 -23.11 -5.58
N ARG A 25 -13.71 -22.33 -6.65
CA ARG A 25 -12.95 -22.74 -7.86
C ARG A 25 -11.48 -22.99 -7.59
N ALA A 26 -10.90 -22.28 -6.62
CA ALA A 26 -9.54 -22.49 -6.16
C ALA A 26 -9.40 -23.63 -5.13
N GLY A 27 -10.51 -24.29 -4.75
CA GLY A 27 -10.51 -25.40 -3.80
C GLY A 27 -10.54 -24.96 -2.33
N PHE A 28 -11.00 -23.75 -2.03
CA PHE A 28 -11.14 -23.23 -0.67
C PHE A 28 -12.61 -23.01 -0.29
N GLU A 29 -12.93 -23.20 0.99
CA GLU A 29 -14.22 -22.85 1.58
C GLU A 29 -13.98 -21.89 2.77
N PRO A 30 -14.05 -20.56 2.54
CA PRO A 30 -13.81 -19.58 3.60
C PRO A 30 -14.87 -19.60 4.71
N GLU A 31 -14.42 -19.41 5.95
CA GLU A 31 -15.30 -19.13 7.09
C GLU A 31 -15.68 -17.63 7.08
N VAL A 32 -16.98 -17.30 7.03
CA VAL A 32 -17.46 -15.91 7.12
C VAL A 32 -17.97 -15.62 8.53
N LYS A 33 -17.33 -14.69 9.23
CA LYS A 33 -17.72 -14.25 10.60
C LYS A 33 -17.55 -12.74 10.72
N THR A 34 -18.62 -12.00 10.46
CA THR A 34 -18.61 -10.54 10.45
C THR A 34 -18.93 -9.92 11.82
N GLY A 35 -18.56 -8.65 12.01
CA GLY A 35 -18.93 -7.90 13.21
C GLY A 35 -18.17 -8.31 14.49
N LEU A 36 -17.05 -9.03 14.33
CA LEU A 36 -16.20 -9.46 15.45
C LEU A 36 -15.54 -8.26 16.13
N LYS A 37 -15.61 -8.22 17.46
CA LYS A 37 -14.76 -7.31 18.25
C LYS A 37 -13.32 -7.82 18.27
N GLU A 38 -12.38 -6.95 18.63
CA GLU A 38 -10.95 -7.28 18.65
C GLU A 38 -10.63 -8.57 19.44
N ASP A 39 -11.20 -8.73 20.64
CA ASP A 39 -10.99 -9.91 21.48
C ASP A 39 -11.56 -11.20 20.85
N GLU A 40 -12.70 -11.11 20.18
CA GLU A 40 -13.32 -12.24 19.48
C GLU A 40 -12.50 -12.62 18.25
N LEU A 41 -12.01 -11.63 17.51
CA LEU A 41 -11.11 -11.85 16.38
C LEU A 41 -9.81 -12.53 16.84
N CYS A 42 -9.22 -12.11 17.96
CA CYS A 42 -8.04 -12.77 18.54
C CYS A 42 -8.26 -14.24 18.88
N GLN A 43 -9.49 -14.66 19.19
CA GLN A 43 -9.82 -16.06 19.45
C GLN A 43 -9.96 -16.86 18.15
N VAL A 44 -10.69 -16.29 17.18
CA VAL A 44 -11.04 -16.96 15.91
C VAL A 44 -9.83 -17.05 14.96
N ILE A 45 -8.92 -16.08 14.99
CA ILE A 45 -7.77 -15.98 14.07
C ILE A 45 -6.71 -17.08 14.29
N ARG A 46 -6.77 -17.83 15.38
CA ARG A 46 -5.84 -18.94 15.65
C ARG A 46 -6.02 -20.04 14.61
N GLY A 47 -4.91 -20.48 14.00
CA GLY A 47 -4.94 -21.47 12.92
C GLY A 47 -5.56 -20.96 11.61
N VAL A 48 -5.73 -19.65 11.43
CA VAL A 48 -6.14 -19.03 10.16
C VAL A 48 -4.88 -18.68 9.37
N GLU A 49 -4.82 -19.09 8.10
CA GLU A 49 -3.69 -18.79 7.21
C GLU A 49 -3.92 -17.56 6.33
N ALA A 50 -5.18 -17.23 6.03
CA ALA A 50 -5.55 -16.04 5.28
C ALA A 50 -6.74 -15.31 5.92
N LEU A 51 -6.60 -13.99 6.06
CA LEU A 51 -7.66 -13.12 6.58
C LEU A 51 -8.10 -12.15 5.48
N VAL A 52 -9.40 -12.10 5.19
CA VAL A 52 -9.99 -11.12 4.28
C VAL A 52 -10.82 -10.11 5.09
N ILE A 53 -10.49 -8.83 4.93
CA ILE A 53 -11.15 -7.72 5.63
C ILE A 53 -11.57 -6.63 4.65
N ARG A 54 -12.34 -5.67 5.14
CA ARG A 54 -12.67 -4.40 4.49
C ARG A 54 -12.26 -3.22 5.37
N SER A 55 -13.20 -2.38 5.78
CA SER A 55 -12.96 -1.20 6.61
C SER A 55 -13.39 -1.37 8.06
N ALA A 56 -14.23 -2.36 8.38
CA ALA A 56 -14.82 -2.49 9.71
C ALA A 56 -13.86 -3.21 10.67
N THR A 57 -13.27 -4.32 10.24
CA THR A 57 -12.29 -5.05 11.05
C THR A 57 -10.98 -4.25 11.17
N LYS A 58 -10.51 -4.03 12.40
CA LYS A 58 -9.17 -3.48 12.68
C LYS A 58 -8.20 -4.61 13.03
N VAL A 59 -7.15 -4.78 12.23
CA VAL A 59 -6.09 -5.78 12.43
C VAL A 59 -4.92 -5.13 13.17
N THR A 60 -5.07 -5.03 14.49
CA THR A 60 -4.07 -4.42 15.39
C THR A 60 -2.90 -5.37 15.66
N ARG A 61 -1.81 -4.85 16.26
CA ARG A 61 -0.71 -5.67 16.78
C ARG A 61 -1.20 -6.83 17.65
N LYS A 62 -2.20 -6.62 18.50
CA LYS A 62 -2.78 -7.65 19.38
C LYS A 62 -3.45 -8.79 18.59
N VAL A 63 -4.18 -8.45 17.52
CA VAL A 63 -4.77 -9.45 16.62
C VAL A 63 -3.68 -10.25 15.91
N LEU A 64 -2.67 -9.55 15.38
CA LEU A 64 -1.53 -10.16 14.70
C LEU A 64 -0.76 -11.07 15.67
N GLU A 65 -0.58 -10.65 16.92
CA GLU A 65 0.06 -11.42 17.99
C GLU A 65 -0.61 -12.78 18.22
N ALA A 66 -1.94 -12.81 18.22
CA ALA A 66 -2.74 -14.02 18.37
C ALA A 66 -2.76 -14.92 17.11
N ALA A 67 -2.40 -14.40 15.94
CA ALA A 67 -2.51 -15.07 14.65
C ALA A 67 -1.27 -15.92 14.32
N SER A 68 -1.12 -17.07 14.98
CA SER A 68 0.06 -17.95 14.88
C SER A 68 0.41 -18.41 13.47
N ASP A 69 -0.60 -18.66 12.64
CA ASP A 69 -0.45 -19.31 11.33
C ASP A 69 -0.77 -18.37 10.16
N LEU A 70 -1.10 -17.11 10.45
CA LEU A 70 -1.52 -16.14 9.44
C LEU A 70 -0.34 -15.82 8.52
N ARG A 71 -0.56 -15.96 7.21
CA ARG A 71 0.44 -15.74 6.17
C ARG A 71 0.09 -14.54 5.30
N VAL A 72 -1.20 -14.25 5.14
CA VAL A 72 -1.68 -13.18 4.27
C VAL A 72 -2.94 -12.51 4.80
N ILE A 73 -2.99 -11.19 4.64
CA ILE A 73 -4.15 -10.35 4.87
C ILE A 73 -4.55 -9.72 3.53
N GLY A 74 -5.78 -9.96 3.10
CA GLY A 74 -6.36 -9.35 1.92
C GLY A 74 -7.36 -8.27 2.32
N ARG A 75 -7.07 -7.01 1.99
CA ARG A 75 -7.99 -5.88 2.21
C ARG A 75 -8.77 -5.61 0.92
N ALA A 76 -10.08 -5.88 0.93
CA ALA A 76 -10.97 -5.55 -0.19
C ALA A 76 -11.26 -4.04 -0.21
N GLY A 77 -10.33 -3.27 -0.77
CA GLY A 77 -10.31 -1.81 -0.86
C GLY A 77 -8.89 -1.28 -1.12
N ILE A 78 -8.71 0.04 -1.25
CA ILE A 78 -7.38 0.67 -1.50
C ILE A 78 -6.55 0.86 -0.23
N GLY A 79 -7.02 1.69 0.71
CA GLY A 79 -6.34 1.94 1.98
C GLY A 79 -6.09 0.67 2.79
N VAL A 80 -5.12 0.72 3.67
CA VAL A 80 -4.79 -0.39 4.58
C VAL A 80 -4.62 0.14 6.01
N ASP A 81 -5.26 1.28 6.27
CA ASP A 81 -5.12 2.08 7.50
C ASP A 81 -5.64 1.32 8.73
N ASN A 82 -6.52 0.34 8.50
CA ASN A 82 -7.04 -0.57 9.52
C ASN A 82 -6.19 -1.83 9.72
N VAL A 83 -4.95 -1.86 9.20
CA VAL A 83 -3.97 -2.94 9.41
C VAL A 83 -2.68 -2.34 9.96
N ASP A 84 -2.18 -2.86 11.07
CA ASP A 84 -0.85 -2.53 11.58
C ASP A 84 0.21 -3.15 10.64
N LEU A 85 0.63 -2.38 9.64
CA LEU A 85 1.59 -2.82 8.62
C LEU A 85 2.95 -3.14 9.22
N GLU A 86 3.36 -2.43 10.27
CA GLU A 86 4.65 -2.66 10.92
C GLU A 86 4.64 -4.02 11.64
N ALA A 87 3.63 -4.28 12.48
CA ALA A 87 3.47 -5.56 13.15
C ALA A 87 3.26 -6.72 12.16
N ALA A 88 2.51 -6.51 11.08
CA ALA A 88 2.35 -7.50 10.03
C ALA A 88 3.69 -7.80 9.36
N THR A 89 4.48 -6.75 9.11
CA THR A 89 5.81 -6.86 8.50
C THR A 89 6.78 -7.59 9.40
N GLU A 90 6.85 -7.28 10.70
CA GLU A 90 7.70 -7.98 11.67
C GLU A 90 7.43 -9.49 11.70
N ARG A 91 6.15 -9.88 11.60
CA ARG A 91 5.71 -11.28 11.59
C ARG A 91 5.81 -11.96 10.23
N GLY A 92 6.19 -11.23 9.19
CA GLY A 92 6.27 -11.78 7.83
C GLY A 92 4.91 -12.06 7.19
N ILE A 93 3.86 -11.35 7.62
CA ILE A 93 2.51 -11.49 7.08
C ILE A 93 2.40 -10.56 5.87
N VAL A 94 2.06 -11.11 4.71
CA VAL A 94 1.84 -10.31 3.50
C VAL A 94 0.52 -9.56 3.63
N VAL A 95 0.50 -8.26 3.32
CA VAL A 95 -0.72 -7.46 3.25
C VAL A 95 -0.94 -7.07 1.79
N MET A 96 -2.10 -7.40 1.23
CA MET A 96 -2.50 -7.09 -0.15
C MET A 96 -3.76 -6.22 -0.16
N ASN A 97 -3.90 -5.38 -1.18
CA ASN A 97 -5.07 -4.53 -1.38
C ASN A 97 -5.63 -4.63 -2.80
N THR A 98 -6.72 -3.92 -3.09
CA THR A 98 -7.35 -3.90 -4.42
C THR A 98 -7.34 -2.47 -4.98
N PRO A 99 -6.19 -1.99 -5.49
CA PRO A 99 -5.96 -0.57 -5.77
C PRO A 99 -6.70 -0.05 -7.02
N ARG A 100 -7.45 -0.92 -7.70
CA ARG A 100 -8.19 -0.62 -8.94
C ARG A 100 -9.71 -0.60 -8.74
N GLY A 101 -10.23 -1.40 -7.82
CA GLY A 101 -11.66 -1.75 -7.81
C GLY A 101 -12.64 -0.60 -7.55
N ASN A 102 -12.25 0.44 -6.81
CA ASN A 102 -13.15 1.51 -6.36
C ASN A 102 -12.78 2.93 -6.87
N ALA A 103 -11.73 3.10 -7.69
CA ALA A 103 -11.25 4.44 -8.05
C ALA A 103 -12.32 5.31 -8.74
N THR A 104 -13.13 4.68 -9.59
CA THR A 104 -14.28 5.30 -10.26
C THR A 104 -15.35 5.74 -9.25
N THR A 105 -15.78 4.84 -8.38
CA THR A 105 -16.79 5.08 -7.35
C THR A 105 -16.38 6.21 -6.39
N THR A 106 -15.12 6.23 -5.96
CA THR A 106 -14.62 7.32 -5.09
C THR A 106 -14.60 8.66 -5.80
N ALA A 107 -14.22 8.68 -7.09
CA ALA A 107 -14.23 9.90 -7.88
C ALA A 107 -15.66 10.44 -8.10
N GLU A 108 -16.61 9.54 -8.32
CA GLU A 108 -18.04 9.89 -8.43
C GLU A 108 -18.60 10.45 -7.13
N LEU A 109 -18.25 9.85 -5.99
CA LEU A 109 -18.63 10.38 -4.68
C LEU A 109 -18.06 11.78 -4.44
N ALA A 110 -16.78 12.01 -4.75
CA ALA A 110 -16.17 13.33 -4.60
C ALA A 110 -16.89 14.42 -5.41
N ILE A 111 -17.27 14.10 -6.66
CA ILE A 111 -18.07 15.00 -7.52
C ILE A 111 -19.49 15.17 -6.98
N ALA A 112 -20.11 14.11 -6.47
CA ALA A 112 -21.43 14.17 -5.85
C ALA A 112 -21.43 15.08 -4.61
N LEU A 113 -20.42 14.94 -3.74
CA LEU A 113 -20.22 15.80 -2.56
C LEU A 113 -19.98 17.26 -2.96
N LEU A 114 -19.16 17.49 -4.00
CA LEU A 114 -18.94 18.83 -4.55
C LEU A 114 -20.26 19.48 -5.01
N LEU A 115 -21.07 18.77 -5.80
CA LEU A 115 -22.36 19.28 -6.26
C LEU A 115 -23.37 19.45 -5.12
N ALA A 116 -23.36 18.54 -4.14
CA ALA A 116 -24.19 18.61 -2.96
C ALA A 116 -23.86 19.85 -2.11
N LEU A 117 -22.57 20.18 -1.94
CA LEU A 117 -22.12 21.42 -1.29
C LEU A 117 -22.47 22.67 -2.11
N ALA A 118 -22.36 22.60 -3.44
CA ALA A 118 -22.69 23.72 -4.30
C ALA A 118 -24.18 24.10 -4.18
N ARG A 119 -25.05 23.12 -3.91
CA ARG A 119 -26.51 23.27 -3.95
C ARG A 119 -27.22 23.05 -2.61
N HIS A 120 -26.50 22.86 -1.51
CA HIS A 120 -27.03 22.62 -0.16
C HIS A 120 -27.98 21.42 -0.07
N ILE A 121 -27.75 20.35 -0.86
CA ILE A 121 -28.73 19.27 -1.07
C ILE A 121 -29.17 18.60 0.25
N PRO A 122 -28.26 18.13 1.14
CA PRO A 122 -28.70 17.45 2.36
C PRO A 122 -29.48 18.36 3.31
N ARG A 123 -29.09 19.63 3.40
CA ARG A 123 -29.79 20.63 4.21
C ARG A 123 -31.19 20.92 3.66
N ALA A 124 -31.31 21.05 2.34
CA ALA A 124 -32.59 21.25 1.67
C ALA A 124 -33.54 20.06 1.89
N ASP A 125 -33.04 18.83 1.74
CA ASP A 125 -33.81 17.59 2.00
C ASP A 125 -34.32 17.54 3.45
N ARG A 126 -33.44 17.74 4.45
CA ARG A 126 -33.84 17.78 5.87
C ARG A 126 -34.91 18.84 6.13
N LEU A 127 -34.76 20.02 5.55
CA LEU A 127 -35.70 21.13 5.72
C LEU A 127 -37.09 20.77 5.18
N VAL A 128 -37.17 20.22 3.96
CA VAL A 128 -38.43 19.78 3.35
C VAL A 128 -39.08 18.65 4.16
N ARG A 129 -38.31 17.64 4.57
CA ARG A 129 -38.83 16.52 5.41
C ARG A 129 -39.33 16.98 6.78
N SER A 130 -38.77 18.06 7.32
CA SER A 130 -39.27 18.70 8.55
C SER A 130 -40.57 19.50 8.37
N GLY A 131 -41.20 19.44 7.19
CA GLY A 131 -42.44 20.14 6.86
C GLY A 131 -42.25 21.61 6.47
N LYS A 132 -41.01 22.07 6.30
CA LYS A 132 -40.70 23.46 5.92
C LYS A 132 -40.46 23.54 4.41
N TRP A 133 -41.26 24.32 3.69
CA TRP A 133 -41.08 24.57 2.25
C TRP A 133 -40.53 25.98 2.01
N LYS A 134 -39.30 26.24 2.46
CA LYS A 134 -38.67 27.58 2.41
C LYS A 134 -37.39 27.56 1.60
N VAL A 135 -37.29 28.46 0.62
CA VAL A 135 -36.10 28.64 -0.24
C VAL A 135 -35.04 29.56 0.39
N LYS A 136 -35.46 30.42 1.36
CA LYS A 136 -34.57 31.41 1.99
C LYS A 136 -33.41 30.72 2.71
N GLY A 137 -32.18 31.05 2.32
CA GLY A 137 -30.94 30.49 2.89
C GLY A 137 -30.38 29.27 2.15
N LEU A 138 -30.98 28.86 1.02
CA LEU A 138 -30.53 27.76 0.17
C LEU A 138 -29.99 28.22 -1.19
N VAL A 139 -29.59 29.50 -1.32
CA VAL A 139 -28.96 29.99 -2.55
C VAL A 139 -27.60 29.31 -2.70
N GLY A 140 -27.50 28.47 -3.73
CA GLY A 140 -26.28 27.75 -4.08
C GLY A 140 -25.33 28.55 -4.96
N THR A 141 -24.29 27.88 -5.43
CA THR A 141 -23.39 28.39 -6.48
C THR A 141 -23.45 27.51 -7.72
N GLU A 142 -23.30 28.13 -8.87
CA GLU A 142 -22.98 27.42 -10.11
C GLU A 142 -21.51 26.97 -10.08
N VAL A 143 -21.22 25.78 -10.62
CA VAL A 143 -19.86 25.22 -10.72
C VAL A 143 -19.20 25.54 -12.07
N PHE A 144 -19.99 25.81 -13.11
CA PHE A 144 -19.48 26.15 -14.44
C PHE A 144 -18.56 27.38 -14.38
N GLY A 145 -17.40 27.28 -15.02
CA GLY A 145 -16.39 28.34 -15.04
C GLY A 145 -15.64 28.58 -13.73
N LYS A 146 -16.02 27.92 -12.63
CA LYS A 146 -15.29 27.96 -11.35
C LYS A 146 -14.03 27.12 -11.39
N THR A 147 -13.12 27.37 -10.45
CA THR A 147 -11.87 26.62 -10.34
C THR A 147 -12.00 25.47 -9.35
N LEU A 148 -11.68 24.25 -9.80
CA LEU A 148 -11.49 23.06 -8.98
C LEU A 148 -9.99 22.82 -8.77
N GLY A 149 -9.54 22.89 -7.53
CA GLY A 149 -8.22 22.47 -7.09
C GLY A 149 -8.23 21.01 -6.67
N VAL A 150 -7.39 20.20 -7.31
CA VAL A 150 -7.24 18.76 -7.01
C VAL A 150 -5.90 18.53 -6.31
N LEU A 151 -5.93 18.08 -5.06
CA LEU A 151 -4.73 17.71 -4.30
C LEU A 151 -4.44 16.23 -4.48
N GLY A 152 -3.36 15.90 -5.17
CA GLY A 152 -2.99 14.54 -5.56
C GLY A 152 -3.60 14.13 -6.90
N LEU A 153 -2.74 13.76 -7.86
CA LEU A 153 -3.10 13.29 -9.20
C LEU A 153 -2.82 11.79 -9.38
N GLY A 154 -3.13 11.04 -8.32
CA GLY A 154 -3.26 9.59 -8.39
C GLY A 154 -4.42 9.14 -9.30
N ARG A 155 -4.83 7.87 -9.19
CA ARG A 155 -5.95 7.34 -10.00
C ARG A 155 -7.25 8.11 -9.78
N ILE A 156 -7.64 8.32 -8.51
CA ILE A 156 -8.89 9.00 -8.15
C ILE A 156 -8.84 10.47 -8.53
N GLY A 157 -7.78 11.19 -8.15
CA GLY A 157 -7.63 12.62 -8.45
C GLY A 157 -7.71 12.93 -9.94
N ARG A 158 -7.14 12.08 -10.81
CA ARG A 158 -7.28 12.22 -12.27
C ARG A 158 -8.72 12.07 -12.75
N LEU A 159 -9.45 11.08 -12.24
CA LEU A 159 -10.87 10.87 -12.59
C LEU A 159 -11.76 12.02 -12.09
N VAL A 160 -11.43 12.63 -10.95
CA VAL A 160 -12.09 13.83 -10.42
C VAL A 160 -11.78 15.05 -11.29
N ALA A 161 -10.52 15.24 -11.68
CA ALA A 161 -10.11 16.31 -12.59
C ALA A 161 -10.82 16.21 -13.95
N GLU A 162 -10.89 15.01 -14.53
CA GLU A 162 -11.59 14.73 -15.78
C GLU A 162 -13.08 15.11 -15.68
N ARG A 163 -13.77 14.64 -14.63
CA ARG A 163 -15.19 14.94 -14.39
C ARG A 163 -15.43 16.43 -14.12
N GLY A 164 -14.54 17.09 -13.38
CA GLY A 164 -14.57 18.53 -13.16
C GLY A 164 -14.50 19.32 -14.46
N ARG A 165 -13.60 18.94 -15.38
CA ARG A 165 -13.54 19.51 -16.74
C ARG A 165 -14.83 19.24 -17.52
N GLY A 166 -15.39 18.03 -17.41
CA GLY A 166 -16.67 17.67 -18.01
C GLY A 166 -17.84 18.54 -17.54
N LEU A 167 -17.78 19.05 -16.29
CA LEU A 167 -18.74 20.02 -15.73
C LEU A 167 -18.44 21.48 -16.14
N GLY A 168 -17.43 21.72 -16.98
CA GLY A 168 -17.01 23.05 -17.42
C GLY A 168 -16.24 23.85 -16.37
N MET A 169 -15.65 23.18 -15.38
CA MET A 169 -14.76 23.82 -14.40
C MET A 169 -13.35 24.01 -14.97
N LYS A 170 -12.63 25.01 -14.47
CA LYS A 170 -11.18 25.14 -14.66
C LYS A 170 -10.50 24.25 -13.64
N VAL A 171 -9.67 23.30 -14.08
CA VAL A 171 -9.01 22.38 -13.16
C VAL A 171 -7.53 22.72 -13.01
N VAL A 172 -7.12 22.91 -11.76
CA VAL A 172 -5.72 23.05 -11.35
C VAL A 172 -5.39 21.94 -10.36
N ALA A 173 -4.14 21.55 -10.25
CA ALA A 173 -3.77 20.45 -9.38
C ALA A 173 -2.39 20.63 -8.73
N HIS A 174 -2.19 19.97 -7.59
CA HIS A 174 -0.91 19.89 -6.91
C HIS A 174 -0.56 18.41 -6.69
N ASP A 175 0.59 17.99 -7.20
CA ASP A 175 1.16 16.67 -6.94
C ASP A 175 2.71 16.75 -7.09
N PRO A 176 3.47 16.70 -5.98
CA PRO A 176 4.92 16.89 -6.02
C PRO A 176 5.66 15.70 -6.67
N TYR A 177 4.97 14.58 -6.93
CA TYR A 177 5.56 13.37 -7.50
C TYR A 177 5.43 13.30 -9.04
N LEU A 178 4.73 14.26 -9.65
CA LEU A 178 4.62 14.35 -11.11
C LEU A 178 5.74 15.23 -11.68
N SER A 179 6.93 14.63 -11.85
CA SER A 179 8.07 15.25 -12.54
C SER A 179 8.51 14.40 -13.74
N GLY A 180 8.34 14.91 -14.96
CA GLY A 180 8.83 14.30 -16.21
C GLY A 180 7.78 14.21 -17.32
N GLU A 181 8.20 14.34 -18.59
CA GLU A 181 7.30 14.42 -19.76
C GLU A 181 6.32 13.22 -19.87
N GLY A 182 6.75 12.00 -19.53
CA GLY A 182 5.89 10.81 -19.54
C GLY A 182 4.87 10.75 -18.40
N ALA A 183 5.16 11.38 -17.25
CA ALA A 183 4.25 11.45 -16.10
C ALA A 183 3.14 12.51 -16.31
N LEU A 184 3.38 13.48 -17.21
CA LEU A 184 2.47 14.58 -17.51
C LEU A 184 1.43 14.25 -18.61
N ALA A 185 1.69 13.25 -19.45
CA ALA A 185 0.78 12.87 -20.53
C ALA A 185 -0.68 12.58 -20.07
N PRO A 186 -0.93 11.88 -18.94
CA PRO A 186 -2.28 11.64 -18.44
C PRO A 186 -2.98 12.88 -17.87
N VAL A 187 -2.27 13.99 -17.68
CA VAL A 187 -2.78 15.24 -17.08
C VAL A 187 -2.72 16.41 -18.07
N ALA A 188 -2.60 16.12 -19.37
CA ALA A 188 -2.58 17.11 -20.43
C ALA A 188 -3.79 18.08 -20.34
N GLY A 189 -3.48 19.38 -20.23
CA GLY A 189 -4.49 20.44 -20.07
C GLY A 189 -4.95 20.68 -18.64
N ILE A 190 -4.30 20.08 -17.63
CA ILE A 190 -4.42 20.46 -16.21
C ILE A 190 -3.19 21.31 -15.85
N GLU A 191 -3.42 22.46 -15.25
CA GLU A 191 -2.34 23.33 -14.75
C GLU A 191 -1.85 22.80 -13.40
N LEU A 192 -0.56 22.45 -13.33
CA LEU A 192 0.09 22.08 -12.07
C LEU A 192 0.55 23.34 -11.33
N LEU A 193 0.24 23.40 -10.04
CA LEU A 193 0.56 24.52 -9.16
C LEU A 193 1.20 24.03 -7.88
N GLU A 194 1.95 24.93 -7.25
CA GLU A 194 2.29 24.79 -5.83
C GLU A 194 1.04 24.85 -4.97
N LEU A 195 1.08 24.21 -3.79
CA LEU A 195 -0.07 24.05 -2.91
C LEU A 195 -0.75 25.39 -2.58
N ASP A 196 0.01 26.39 -2.16
CA ASP A 196 -0.52 27.71 -1.80
C ASP A 196 -1.25 28.38 -2.97
N ALA A 197 -0.64 28.35 -4.17
CA ALA A 197 -1.23 28.94 -5.37
C ALA A 197 -2.52 28.22 -5.79
N LEU A 198 -2.60 26.91 -5.58
CA LEU A 198 -3.83 26.15 -5.79
C LEU A 198 -4.92 26.59 -4.82
N LEU A 199 -4.62 26.70 -3.52
CA LEU A 199 -5.58 27.08 -2.49
C LEU A 199 -6.11 28.49 -2.68
N GLU A 200 -5.26 29.44 -3.08
CA GLU A 200 -5.63 30.83 -3.35
C GLU A 200 -6.56 30.98 -4.57
N ARG A 201 -6.47 30.07 -5.55
CA ARG A 201 -7.22 30.15 -6.81
C ARG A 201 -8.51 29.33 -6.83
N SER A 202 -8.62 28.33 -5.97
CA SER A 202 -9.69 27.32 -6.05
C SER A 202 -10.99 27.76 -5.39
N ASP A 203 -12.11 27.63 -6.10
CA ASP A 203 -13.45 27.77 -5.51
C ASP A 203 -13.89 26.48 -4.79
N PHE A 204 -13.38 25.33 -5.26
CA PHE A 204 -13.56 24.02 -4.67
C PHE A 204 -12.20 23.35 -4.56
N VAL A 205 -11.90 22.74 -3.41
CA VAL A 205 -10.67 21.97 -3.19
C VAL A 205 -11.07 20.53 -2.88
N SER A 206 -10.54 19.57 -3.63
CA SER A 206 -10.82 18.14 -3.44
C SER A 206 -9.53 17.39 -3.15
N VAL A 207 -9.51 16.65 -2.04
CA VAL A 207 -8.32 15.97 -1.50
C VAL A 207 -8.29 14.51 -1.95
N HIS A 208 -7.18 14.07 -2.54
CA HIS A 208 -6.96 12.72 -3.10
C HIS A 208 -5.54 12.18 -2.88
N VAL A 209 -4.90 12.57 -1.78
CA VAL A 209 -3.57 12.07 -1.37
C VAL A 209 -3.70 10.91 -0.37
N PRO A 210 -2.74 9.96 -0.31
CA PRO A 210 -2.67 9.00 0.77
C PRO A 210 -2.33 9.69 2.11
N LEU A 211 -2.56 9.02 3.23
CA LEU A 211 -2.07 9.44 4.55
C LEU A 211 -0.67 8.86 4.78
N ASN A 212 0.28 9.71 5.12
CA ASN A 212 1.63 9.39 5.57
C ASN A 212 2.23 10.62 6.28
N ASP A 213 3.47 10.52 6.77
CA ASP A 213 4.13 11.61 7.50
C ASP A 213 4.18 12.95 6.75
N SER A 214 4.26 12.92 5.41
CA SER A 214 4.29 14.14 4.58
C SER A 214 2.91 14.72 4.27
N THR A 215 1.84 13.96 4.45
CA THR A 215 0.47 14.38 4.13
C THR A 215 -0.44 14.47 5.37
N HIS A 216 0.04 14.05 6.53
CA HIS A 216 -0.65 14.24 7.80
C HIS A 216 -0.83 15.73 8.09
N ASN A 217 -2.08 16.17 8.28
CA ASN A 217 -2.49 17.56 8.40
C ASN A 217 -1.95 18.46 7.28
N LEU A 218 -1.86 17.94 6.05
CA LEU A 218 -1.47 18.71 4.87
C LEU A 218 -2.33 19.97 4.70
N ILE A 219 -3.62 19.88 5.02
CA ILE A 219 -4.51 21.04 5.10
C ILE A 219 -4.77 21.35 6.57
N SER A 220 -3.98 22.26 7.12
CA SER A 220 -4.06 22.77 8.49
C SER A 220 -4.48 24.25 8.54
N TRP A 221 -4.41 24.89 9.71
CA TRP A 221 -4.66 26.34 9.87
C TRP A 221 -3.84 27.19 8.89
N GLU A 222 -2.58 26.84 8.62
CA GLU A 222 -1.71 27.58 7.71
C GLU A 222 -2.26 27.56 6.27
N GLN A 223 -2.61 26.37 5.77
CA GLN A 223 -3.13 26.20 4.42
C GLN A 223 -4.55 26.78 4.30
N LEU A 224 -5.38 26.63 5.32
CA LEU A 224 -6.71 27.25 5.37
C LEU A 224 -6.65 28.78 5.46
N ALA A 225 -5.56 29.38 5.96
CA ALA A 225 -5.37 30.82 5.88
C ALA A 225 -5.18 31.30 4.43
N ARG A 226 -4.54 30.48 3.58
CA ARG A 226 -4.32 30.74 2.15
C ARG A 226 -5.54 30.47 1.28
N ILE A 227 -6.47 29.64 1.73
CA ILE A 227 -7.62 29.26 0.91
C ILE A 227 -8.44 30.49 0.48
N LYS A 228 -8.92 30.45 -0.77
CA LYS A 228 -9.81 31.49 -1.30
C LYS A 228 -11.02 31.68 -0.37
N PRO A 229 -11.33 32.91 0.08
CA PRO A 229 -12.52 33.15 0.88
C PRO A 229 -13.79 32.69 0.18
N GLY A 230 -14.62 31.91 0.89
CA GLY A 230 -15.84 31.32 0.37
C GLY A 230 -15.63 30.03 -0.44
N ALA A 231 -14.42 29.47 -0.45
CA ALA A 231 -14.15 28.16 -1.02
C ALA A 231 -14.88 27.04 -0.27
N ARG A 232 -14.98 25.88 -0.91
CA ARG A 232 -15.56 24.65 -0.35
C ARG A 232 -14.53 23.52 -0.38
N LEU A 233 -14.45 22.75 0.70
CA LEU A 233 -13.50 21.64 0.84
C LEU A 233 -14.20 20.29 0.73
N ILE A 234 -13.63 19.36 -0.04
CA ILE A 234 -14.09 17.98 -0.17
C ILE A 234 -12.98 17.05 0.30
N GLN A 235 -13.24 16.33 1.38
CA GLN A 235 -12.36 15.32 1.94
C GLN A 235 -13.00 13.93 1.78
N ALA A 236 -12.58 13.22 0.73
CA ALA A 236 -12.99 11.84 0.45
C ALA A 236 -11.78 10.91 0.21
N ALA A 237 -10.62 11.27 0.78
CA ALA A 237 -9.38 10.50 0.67
C ALA A 237 -9.12 9.65 1.91
N ARG A 238 -8.52 10.25 2.95
CA ARG A 238 -8.16 9.60 4.21
C ARG A 238 -8.30 10.57 5.37
N GLY A 239 -8.79 10.08 6.51
CA GLY A 239 -8.78 10.81 7.78
C GLY A 239 -7.36 11.28 8.14
N GLY A 240 -7.24 12.41 8.80
CA GLY A 240 -5.95 12.97 9.22
C GLY A 240 -5.12 13.65 8.13
N VAL A 241 -5.56 13.67 6.87
CA VAL A 241 -4.93 14.52 5.83
C VAL A 241 -5.36 15.99 5.95
N VAL A 242 -6.58 16.20 6.43
CA VAL A 242 -7.18 17.51 6.69
C VAL A 242 -7.39 17.61 8.18
N ASP A 243 -6.90 18.70 8.78
CA ASP A 243 -7.09 18.98 10.19
C ASP A 243 -8.55 19.42 10.44
N GLU A 244 -9.30 18.60 11.16
CA GLU A 244 -10.74 18.77 11.38
C GLU A 244 -11.06 19.97 12.27
N GLU A 245 -10.18 20.30 13.23
CA GLU A 245 -10.31 21.48 14.10
C GLU A 245 -10.03 22.76 13.31
N ALA A 246 -8.99 22.75 12.47
CA ALA A 246 -8.68 23.88 11.60
C ALA A 246 -9.83 24.18 10.62
N VAL A 247 -10.49 23.13 10.10
CA VAL A 247 -11.67 23.29 9.23
C VAL A 247 -12.85 23.87 10.01
N LEU A 248 -13.07 23.44 11.26
CA LEU A 248 -14.12 24.00 12.12
C LEU A 248 -13.93 25.51 12.32
N ASP A 249 -12.71 25.97 12.57
CA ASP A 249 -12.37 27.39 12.71
C ASP A 249 -12.56 28.16 11.40
N ALA A 250 -12.13 27.58 10.27
CA ALA A 250 -12.29 28.19 8.95
C ALA A 250 -13.78 28.33 8.56
N LEU A 251 -14.63 27.37 8.94
CA LEU A 251 -16.08 27.46 8.76
C LEU A 251 -16.71 28.50 9.70
N SER A 252 -16.26 28.54 10.96
CA SER A 252 -16.80 29.48 11.96
C SER A 252 -16.45 30.94 11.65
N SER A 253 -15.28 31.18 11.08
CA SER A 253 -14.85 32.50 10.60
C SER A 253 -15.45 32.90 9.24
N GLY A 254 -16.13 31.98 8.54
CA GLY A 254 -16.67 32.20 7.19
C GLY A 254 -15.63 32.19 6.07
N LYS A 255 -14.38 31.79 6.37
CA LYS A 255 -13.32 31.60 5.38
C LYS A 255 -13.69 30.47 4.41
N LEU A 256 -14.24 29.37 4.93
CA LEU A 256 -14.89 28.32 4.16
C LEU A 256 -16.40 28.54 4.10
N ALA A 257 -17.00 28.32 2.92
CA ALA A 257 -18.45 28.36 2.74
C ALA A 257 -19.14 27.01 3.03
N GLY A 258 -18.36 25.95 3.22
CA GLY A 258 -18.84 24.61 3.55
C GLY A 258 -17.76 23.55 3.32
N ALA A 259 -17.96 22.37 3.91
CA ALA A 259 -17.04 21.24 3.75
C ALA A 259 -17.80 19.91 3.66
N ALA A 260 -17.23 18.94 2.96
CA ALA A 260 -17.75 17.58 2.89
C ALA A 260 -16.70 16.58 3.36
N PHE A 261 -17.06 15.70 4.28
CA PHE A 261 -16.19 14.66 4.83
C PHE A 261 -16.83 13.28 4.62
N ASP A 262 -16.18 12.43 3.86
CA ASP A 262 -16.49 11.00 3.80
C ASP A 262 -15.67 10.18 4.81
N VAL A 263 -14.57 10.75 5.29
CA VAL A 263 -13.58 10.07 6.15
C VAL A 263 -13.18 10.98 7.30
N PHE A 264 -12.86 10.38 8.45
CA PHE A 264 -12.51 11.07 9.69
C PHE A 264 -11.24 10.46 10.29
N VAL A 265 -10.54 11.18 11.17
CA VAL A 265 -9.40 10.62 11.93
C VAL A 265 -9.84 9.39 12.71
N ASP A 266 -10.91 9.55 13.48
CA ASP A 266 -11.57 8.46 14.19
C ASP A 266 -12.81 8.00 13.43
N GLU A 267 -12.85 6.71 13.07
CA GLU A 267 -14.02 6.10 12.44
C GLU A 267 -14.56 4.95 13.30
N PRO A 268 -15.82 5.04 13.78
CA PRO A 268 -16.75 6.19 13.65
C PRO A 268 -16.31 7.41 14.49
N PRO A 269 -16.61 8.65 14.04
CA PRO A 269 -16.28 9.84 14.82
C PRO A 269 -17.09 9.89 16.13
N PRO A 270 -16.59 10.55 17.18
CA PRO A 270 -17.34 10.77 18.42
C PRO A 270 -18.71 11.40 18.15
N LYS A 271 -19.73 11.02 18.92
CA LYS A 271 -21.11 11.49 18.71
C LYS A 271 -21.26 13.01 18.82
N ASP A 272 -20.41 13.62 19.63
CA ASP A 272 -20.32 15.05 19.91
C ASP A 272 -19.29 15.78 19.04
N HIS A 273 -18.75 15.11 18.01
CA HIS A 273 -17.78 15.71 17.12
C HIS A 273 -18.35 16.99 16.46
N PRO A 274 -17.70 18.16 16.60
CA PRO A 274 -18.30 19.45 16.25
C PRO A 274 -18.76 19.58 14.79
N LEU A 275 -18.03 18.96 13.85
CA LEU A 275 -18.40 18.99 12.43
C LEU A 275 -19.76 18.29 12.16
N LEU A 276 -20.17 17.33 12.98
CA LEU A 276 -21.44 16.61 12.82
C LEU A 276 -22.66 17.48 13.15
N ALA A 277 -22.48 18.53 13.95
CA ALA A 277 -23.54 19.44 14.35
C ALA A 277 -23.78 20.59 13.35
N ARG A 278 -22.96 20.69 12.30
CA ARG A 278 -22.96 21.83 11.37
C ARG A 278 -23.89 21.62 10.17
N ASP A 279 -24.54 22.70 9.77
CA ASP A 279 -25.50 22.73 8.65
C ASP A 279 -24.82 22.95 7.28
N ASP A 280 -23.61 23.52 7.29
CA ASP A 280 -22.72 23.77 6.16
C ASP A 280 -21.67 22.67 5.97
N VAL A 281 -21.79 21.57 6.74
CA VAL A 281 -20.97 20.36 6.58
C VAL A 281 -21.84 19.20 6.08
N ILE A 282 -21.33 18.50 5.08
CA ILE A 282 -21.88 17.23 4.61
C ILE A 282 -21.00 16.11 5.13
N VAL A 283 -21.60 15.09 5.74
CA VAL A 283 -20.87 13.92 6.22
C VAL A 283 -21.45 12.65 5.63
N THR A 284 -20.58 11.73 5.24
CA THR A 284 -20.95 10.40 4.77
C THR A 284 -20.09 9.35 5.49
N PRO A 285 -20.61 8.15 5.78
CA PRO A 285 -19.91 7.15 6.58
C PRO A 285 -18.96 6.30 5.71
N HIS A 286 -17.92 6.92 5.16
CA HIS A 286 -16.87 6.26 4.35
C HIS A 286 -17.44 5.46 3.16
N LEU A 287 -18.23 6.14 2.33
CA LEU A 287 -18.90 5.59 1.16
C LEU A 287 -18.03 5.55 -0.09
N GLY A 288 -16.78 6.00 -0.06
CA GLY A 288 -15.90 6.07 -1.23
C GLY A 288 -15.77 4.77 -2.05
N ALA A 289 -16.04 3.60 -1.45
CA ALA A 289 -16.09 2.31 -2.13
C ALA A 289 -17.47 1.64 -2.15
N SER A 290 -18.52 2.30 -1.68
CA SER A 290 -19.83 1.72 -1.42
C SER A 290 -20.76 1.82 -2.63
N SER A 291 -20.39 1.17 -3.73
CA SER A 291 -21.29 0.90 -4.87
C SER A 291 -21.27 -0.59 -5.22
N GLU A 292 -22.35 -1.11 -5.81
CA GLU A 292 -22.45 -2.52 -6.22
C GLU A 292 -21.26 -2.94 -7.10
N GLU A 293 -20.87 -2.09 -8.05
CA GLU A 293 -19.75 -2.36 -8.96
C GLU A 293 -18.41 -2.40 -8.24
N ALA A 294 -18.18 -1.47 -7.30
CA ALA A 294 -16.94 -1.45 -6.53
C ALA A 294 -16.88 -2.65 -5.58
N GLN A 295 -17.97 -2.97 -4.89
CA GLN A 295 -18.06 -4.14 -4.00
C GLN A 295 -17.73 -5.42 -4.74
N LEU A 296 -18.35 -5.63 -5.90
CA LEU A 296 -18.10 -6.80 -6.72
C LEU A 296 -16.64 -6.87 -7.18
N ARG A 297 -16.09 -5.77 -7.73
CA ARG A 297 -14.71 -5.74 -8.23
C ARG A 297 -13.68 -6.03 -7.14
N VAL A 298 -13.78 -5.35 -5.99
CA VAL A 298 -12.81 -5.56 -4.90
C VAL A 298 -12.93 -6.97 -4.30
N ALA A 299 -14.14 -7.52 -4.25
CA ALA A 299 -14.37 -8.87 -3.75
C ALA A 299 -13.78 -9.93 -4.68
N LEU A 300 -13.97 -9.80 -5.99
CA LEU A 300 -13.37 -10.70 -6.98
C LEU A 300 -11.84 -10.59 -6.98
N ASP A 301 -11.31 -9.36 -7.04
CA ASP A 301 -9.87 -9.10 -7.04
C ASP A 301 -9.20 -9.72 -5.80
N ILE A 302 -9.74 -9.49 -4.60
CA ILE A 302 -9.09 -9.96 -3.37
C ILE A 302 -9.18 -11.48 -3.23
N ALA A 303 -10.29 -12.09 -3.67
CA ALA A 303 -10.45 -13.53 -3.64
C ALA A 303 -9.47 -14.23 -4.58
N GLU A 304 -9.25 -13.67 -5.78
CA GLU A 304 -8.26 -14.19 -6.73
C GLU A 304 -6.84 -14.04 -6.18
N GLN A 305 -6.49 -12.87 -5.63
CA GLN A 305 -5.16 -12.63 -5.06
C GLN A 305 -4.84 -13.57 -3.89
N ILE A 306 -5.78 -13.74 -2.96
CA ILE A 306 -5.61 -14.67 -1.82
C ILE A 306 -5.48 -16.11 -2.31
N SER A 307 -6.32 -16.51 -3.27
CA SER A 307 -6.26 -17.85 -3.87
C SER A 307 -4.92 -18.10 -4.56
N ASN A 308 -4.42 -17.14 -5.34
CA ASN A 308 -3.11 -17.19 -6.00
C ASN A 308 -1.98 -17.24 -4.97
N PHE A 309 -2.07 -16.47 -3.89
CA PHE A 309 -1.06 -16.51 -2.83
C PHE A 309 -1.00 -17.89 -2.15
N LEU A 310 -2.15 -18.46 -1.77
CA LEU A 310 -2.22 -19.74 -1.08
C LEU A 310 -1.80 -20.92 -1.97
N THR A 311 -2.10 -20.88 -3.27
CA THR A 311 -1.80 -21.97 -4.21
C THR A 311 -0.45 -21.86 -4.89
N LYS A 312 -0.01 -20.64 -5.22
CA LYS A 312 1.18 -20.37 -6.04
C LYS A 312 2.27 -19.59 -5.31
N GLY A 313 1.97 -19.03 -4.12
CA GLY A 313 2.90 -18.16 -3.39
C GLY A 313 3.10 -16.78 -4.04
N VAL A 314 2.21 -16.38 -4.96
CA VAL A 314 2.30 -15.11 -5.67
C VAL A 314 1.55 -14.04 -4.88
N ALA A 315 2.28 -13.02 -4.42
CA ALA A 315 1.71 -11.84 -3.76
C ALA A 315 1.52 -10.72 -4.80
N GLU A 316 0.27 -10.36 -5.06
CA GLU A 316 -0.11 -9.27 -5.97
C GLU A 316 -0.55 -8.06 -5.15
N ASN A 317 -0.27 -6.85 -5.64
CA ASN A 317 -0.63 -5.61 -4.95
C ASN A 317 -0.25 -5.61 -3.45
N ALA A 318 0.87 -6.26 -3.10
CA ALA A 318 1.35 -6.28 -1.73
C ALA A 318 1.78 -4.86 -1.34
N VAL A 319 1.32 -4.39 -0.19
CA VAL A 319 1.62 -3.04 0.32
C VAL A 319 2.85 -3.01 1.21
N ASN A 320 3.26 -4.17 1.73
CA ASN A 320 4.42 -4.34 2.61
C ASN A 320 5.50 -5.26 2.05
N ALA A 321 5.42 -5.61 0.76
CA ALA A 321 6.48 -6.32 0.05
C ALA A 321 6.56 -5.86 -1.40
N PRO A 322 7.75 -5.83 -2.01
CA PRO A 322 7.88 -5.42 -3.39
C PRO A 322 7.35 -6.51 -4.34
N THR A 323 6.59 -6.11 -5.35
CA THR A 323 5.99 -7.01 -6.36
C THR A 323 6.63 -6.83 -7.73
N LEU A 324 6.68 -7.89 -8.55
CA LEU A 324 7.07 -7.82 -9.97
C LEU A 324 5.92 -8.30 -10.86
N PRO A 325 5.76 -7.74 -12.07
CA PRO A 325 4.93 -8.33 -13.11
C PRO A 325 5.33 -9.79 -13.40
N ALA A 326 4.39 -10.61 -13.89
CA ALA A 326 4.64 -12.03 -14.13
C ALA A 326 5.80 -12.28 -15.12
N GLU A 327 5.90 -11.45 -16.15
CA GLU A 327 6.96 -11.50 -17.17
C GLU A 327 8.32 -11.21 -16.55
N ALA A 328 8.42 -10.13 -15.77
CA ALA A 328 9.65 -9.76 -15.05
C ALA A 328 10.02 -10.82 -14.00
N MET A 329 9.03 -11.40 -13.31
CA MET A 329 9.25 -12.47 -12.33
C MET A 329 9.85 -13.72 -12.98
N ALA A 330 9.42 -14.08 -14.18
CA ALA A 330 9.96 -15.24 -14.90
C ALA A 330 11.45 -15.08 -15.23
N GLU A 331 11.88 -13.86 -15.58
CA GLU A 331 13.29 -13.52 -15.84
C GLU A 331 14.12 -13.45 -14.56
N VAL A 332 13.55 -12.90 -13.48
CA VAL A 332 14.24 -12.66 -12.21
C VAL A 332 14.30 -13.91 -11.31
N ALA A 333 13.37 -14.87 -11.47
CA ALA A 333 13.27 -16.05 -10.60
C ALA A 333 14.56 -16.88 -10.44
N PRO A 334 15.35 -17.18 -11.50
CA PRO A 334 16.63 -17.87 -11.34
C PRO A 334 17.63 -17.10 -10.47
N PHE A 335 17.61 -15.76 -10.55
CA PHE A 335 18.47 -14.89 -9.75
C PHE A 335 17.99 -14.81 -8.30
N LEU A 336 16.69 -14.86 -8.02
CA LEU A 336 16.17 -14.95 -6.64
C LEU A 336 16.68 -16.23 -5.97
N LEU A 337 16.56 -17.36 -6.67
CA LEU A 337 17.08 -18.64 -6.18
C LEU A 337 18.59 -18.55 -5.94
N LEU A 338 19.34 -17.99 -6.89
CA LEU A 338 20.77 -17.78 -6.72
C LEU A 338 21.08 -16.96 -5.46
N CYS A 339 20.46 -15.80 -5.32
CA CYS A 339 20.70 -14.88 -4.19
C CYS A 339 20.38 -15.54 -2.85
N GLU A 340 19.26 -16.26 -2.75
CA GLU A 340 18.91 -17.01 -1.54
C GLU A 340 19.99 -18.05 -1.21
N LYS A 341 20.49 -18.79 -2.20
CA LYS A 341 21.55 -19.78 -1.99
C LYS A 341 22.89 -19.15 -1.63
N LEU A 342 23.23 -18.01 -2.23
CA LEU A 342 24.44 -17.25 -1.88
C LEU A 342 24.38 -16.79 -0.41
N GLY A 343 23.23 -16.25 0.02
CA GLY A 343 23.02 -15.83 1.41
C GLY A 343 23.08 -17.01 2.38
N SER A 344 22.41 -18.11 2.04
CA SER A 344 22.42 -19.35 2.83
C SER A 344 23.82 -19.92 3.00
N PHE A 345 24.61 -19.96 1.92
CA PHE A 345 26.00 -20.41 1.95
C PHE A 345 26.86 -19.52 2.85
N LEU A 346 26.73 -18.21 2.67
CA LEU A 346 27.53 -17.23 3.38
C LEU A 346 27.24 -17.27 4.89
N ALA A 347 25.97 -17.38 5.30
CA ALA A 347 25.59 -17.50 6.70
C ALA A 347 26.13 -18.78 7.37
N GLN A 348 26.22 -19.90 6.65
CA GLN A 348 26.80 -21.15 7.19
C GLN A 348 28.33 -21.13 7.25
N ARG A 349 28.98 -20.32 6.42
CA ARG A 349 30.45 -20.19 6.38
C ARG A 349 30.98 -19.25 7.45
N MET A 350 30.24 -18.20 7.76
CA MET A 350 30.64 -17.18 8.72
C MET A 350 30.54 -17.74 10.15
N GLN A 351 31.55 -17.43 10.96
CA GLN A 351 31.61 -17.87 12.37
C GLN A 351 31.12 -16.77 13.32
N GLY A 352 31.16 -15.52 12.87
CA GLY A 352 30.69 -14.35 13.62
C GLY A 352 29.37 -13.77 13.09
N GLN A 353 28.80 -12.83 13.86
CA GLN A 353 27.66 -12.04 13.39
C GLN A 353 28.05 -11.15 12.21
N ILE A 354 27.22 -11.15 11.17
CA ILE A 354 27.35 -10.26 10.02
C ILE A 354 27.12 -8.82 10.49
N ARG A 355 28.05 -7.93 10.17
CA ARG A 355 27.96 -6.49 10.41
C ARG A 355 27.52 -5.74 9.16
N LYS A 356 28.10 -6.10 8.02
CA LYS A 356 27.95 -5.38 6.76
C LYS A 356 27.85 -6.35 5.60
N VAL A 357 26.98 -6.05 4.66
CA VAL A 357 26.82 -6.72 3.37
C VAL A 357 26.95 -5.66 2.27
N GLU A 358 27.88 -5.85 1.35
CA GLU A 358 27.99 -5.10 0.10
C GLU A 358 27.44 -5.99 -1.02
N PHE A 359 26.24 -5.65 -1.49
CA PHE A 359 25.49 -6.41 -2.49
C PHE A 359 25.61 -5.72 -3.85
N THR A 360 26.42 -6.30 -4.74
CA THR A 360 26.65 -5.79 -6.08
C THR A 360 25.92 -6.62 -7.12
N VAL A 361 25.18 -5.96 -8.01
CA VAL A 361 24.52 -6.60 -9.14
C VAL A 361 24.97 -5.97 -10.45
N GLY A 362 25.33 -6.81 -11.42
CA GLY A 362 25.69 -6.38 -12.76
C GLY A 362 24.88 -7.11 -13.83
N GLY A 363 24.79 -6.50 -15.01
CA GLY A 363 24.18 -7.11 -16.21
C GLY A 363 22.71 -6.79 -16.40
N GLU A 364 22.07 -7.49 -17.34
CA GLU A 364 20.71 -7.19 -17.80
C GLU A 364 19.64 -7.34 -16.70
N VAL A 365 19.88 -8.19 -15.70
CA VAL A 365 18.98 -8.37 -14.55
C VAL A 365 18.71 -7.08 -13.76
N THR A 366 19.62 -6.10 -13.84
CA THR A 366 19.46 -4.80 -13.15
C THR A 366 18.31 -3.95 -13.69
N ARG A 367 17.76 -4.28 -14.88
CA ARG A 367 16.61 -3.61 -15.50
C ARG A 367 15.32 -3.77 -14.68
N HIS A 368 15.18 -4.85 -13.93
CA HIS A 368 13.98 -5.14 -13.11
C HIS A 368 14.07 -4.61 -11.68
N GLY A 369 15.10 -3.81 -11.38
CA GLY A 369 15.45 -3.44 -10.02
C GLY A 369 16.24 -4.54 -9.32
N VAL A 370 17.03 -4.15 -8.31
CA VAL A 370 17.91 -5.08 -7.57
C VAL A 370 17.36 -5.41 -6.18
N GLU A 371 16.24 -4.79 -5.80
CA GLU A 371 15.65 -4.92 -4.48
C GLU A 371 15.22 -6.37 -4.18
N HIS A 372 14.51 -7.03 -5.09
CA HIS A 372 14.10 -8.43 -4.92
C HIS A 372 15.29 -9.39 -4.76
N LEU A 373 16.39 -9.12 -5.48
CA LEU A 373 17.62 -9.92 -5.39
C LEU A 373 18.28 -9.76 -4.02
N LYS A 374 18.40 -8.50 -3.55
CA LYS A 374 18.90 -8.17 -2.22
C LYS A 374 18.04 -8.82 -1.13
N LEU A 375 16.72 -8.76 -1.25
CA LEU A 375 15.80 -9.39 -0.30
C LEU A 375 15.96 -10.91 -0.29
N ALA A 376 16.04 -11.55 -1.45
CA ALA A 376 16.28 -12.99 -1.54
C ALA A 376 17.60 -13.40 -0.85
N PHE A 377 18.66 -12.61 -1.04
CA PHE A 377 19.92 -12.80 -0.34
C PHE A 377 19.77 -12.68 1.18
N LEU A 378 19.10 -11.63 1.67
CA LEU A 378 18.86 -11.44 3.10
C LEU A 378 18.02 -12.58 3.70
N VAL A 379 16.99 -13.06 2.99
CA VAL A 379 16.22 -14.24 3.39
C VAL A 379 17.15 -15.45 3.56
N GLY A 380 18.02 -15.69 2.58
CA GLY A 380 19.02 -16.77 2.64
C GLY A 380 19.93 -16.67 3.86
N VAL A 381 20.41 -15.46 4.17
CA VAL A 381 21.27 -15.20 5.34
C VAL A 381 20.51 -15.41 6.66
N LEU A 382 19.34 -14.80 6.78
CA LEU A 382 18.63 -14.68 8.05
C LEU A 382 17.95 -15.99 8.46
N ARG A 383 17.56 -16.86 7.50
CA ARG A 383 17.00 -18.20 7.81
C ARG A 383 17.91 -19.09 8.65
N HIS A 384 19.23 -18.91 8.57
CA HIS A 384 20.20 -19.67 9.36
C HIS A 384 20.54 -19.02 10.71
N THR A 385 20.14 -17.77 10.91
CA THR A 385 20.57 -16.98 12.08
C THR A 385 19.41 -16.50 12.94
N CYS A 386 18.17 -16.62 12.46
CA CYS A 386 16.94 -16.21 13.13
C CYS A 386 16.09 -17.42 13.53
N ASP A 387 15.54 -17.38 14.74
CA ASP A 387 14.57 -18.37 15.24
C ASP A 387 13.14 -18.13 14.70
N ARG A 388 12.89 -16.94 14.14
CA ARG A 388 11.62 -16.54 13.51
C ARG A 388 11.61 -16.94 12.03
N SER A 389 10.44 -17.27 11.51
CA SER A 389 10.23 -17.47 10.07
C SER A 389 10.66 -16.22 9.29
N VAL A 390 11.45 -16.40 8.23
CA VAL A 390 11.99 -15.30 7.42
C VAL A 390 11.49 -15.38 5.98
N ASN A 391 10.99 -14.26 5.46
CA ASN A 391 10.55 -14.08 4.09
C ASN A 391 10.86 -12.67 3.56
N PHE A 392 10.41 -12.39 2.33
CA PHE A 392 10.65 -11.12 1.65
C PHE A 392 10.04 -9.90 2.34
N VAL A 393 9.02 -10.09 3.17
CA VAL A 393 8.35 -9.02 3.93
C VAL A 393 9.22 -8.61 5.12
N ASN A 394 9.62 -9.57 5.95
CA ASN A 394 10.25 -9.27 7.24
C ASN A 394 11.79 -9.19 7.20
N ALA A 395 12.42 -9.69 6.14
CA ALA A 395 13.88 -9.72 6.02
C ALA A 395 14.55 -8.35 6.24
N PRO A 396 14.07 -7.21 5.70
CA PRO A 396 14.66 -5.90 5.95
C PRO A 396 14.61 -5.47 7.43
N ALA A 397 13.45 -5.68 8.06
CA ALA A 397 13.25 -5.32 9.47
C ALA A 397 14.17 -6.15 10.37
N LEU A 398 14.24 -7.47 10.15
CA LEU A 398 15.12 -8.38 10.87
C LEU A 398 16.61 -8.06 10.66
N ALA A 399 17.01 -7.67 9.45
CA ALA A 399 18.39 -7.25 9.18
C ALA A 399 18.76 -5.98 9.97
N ARG A 400 17.84 -4.99 10.03
CA ARG A 400 18.03 -3.76 10.83
C ARG A 400 18.09 -4.04 12.33
N GLU A 401 17.17 -4.87 12.84
CA GLU A 401 17.14 -5.27 14.27
C GLU A 401 18.48 -5.88 14.71
N ARG A 402 19.14 -6.63 13.81
CA ARG A 402 20.46 -7.25 14.05
C ARG A 402 21.64 -6.31 13.81
N GLY A 403 21.39 -5.10 13.33
CA GLY A 403 22.40 -4.11 12.99
C GLY A 403 23.23 -4.47 11.76
N ILE A 404 22.63 -5.19 10.80
CA ILE A 404 23.27 -5.52 9.52
C ILE A 404 23.15 -4.32 8.58
N LEU A 405 24.27 -3.67 8.27
CA LEU A 405 24.34 -2.62 7.25
C LEU A 405 24.36 -3.25 5.87
N VAL A 406 23.34 -2.98 5.05
CA VAL A 406 23.28 -3.45 3.66
C VAL A 406 23.57 -2.29 2.73
N LEU A 407 24.68 -2.38 1.99
CA LEU A 407 25.02 -1.47 0.92
C LEU A 407 24.71 -2.12 -0.42
N GLU A 408 24.11 -1.36 -1.32
CA GLU A 408 23.73 -1.80 -2.65
C GLU A 408 24.58 -1.05 -3.69
N SER A 409 25.14 -1.79 -4.64
CA SER A 409 25.88 -1.22 -5.77
C SER A 409 25.53 -1.90 -7.08
N ARG A 410 25.71 -1.16 -8.18
CA ARG A 410 25.50 -1.66 -9.54
C ARG A 410 26.83 -1.70 -10.28
N GLU A 411 27.09 -2.77 -11.01
CA GLU A 411 28.29 -2.94 -11.84
C GLU A 411 27.95 -2.66 -13.31
N GLU A 412 28.55 -1.62 -13.89
CA GLU A 412 28.30 -1.23 -15.29
C GLU A 412 28.94 -2.20 -16.30
N ARG A 413 30.00 -2.90 -15.90
CA ARG A 413 30.77 -3.82 -16.74
C ARG A 413 30.94 -5.18 -16.05
N PRO A 414 29.87 -5.99 -15.95
CA PRO A 414 29.96 -7.31 -15.37
C PRO A 414 30.76 -8.27 -16.25
N ASP A 415 31.33 -9.32 -15.65
CA ASP A 415 31.96 -10.41 -16.40
C ASP A 415 30.89 -11.20 -17.21
N PHE A 416 29.66 -11.26 -16.71
CA PHE A 416 28.53 -11.93 -17.35
C PHE A 416 27.40 -10.95 -17.73
N ARG A 417 27.20 -10.72 -19.03
CA ARG A 417 26.17 -9.79 -19.54
C ARG A 417 24.75 -10.17 -19.11
N GLY A 418 24.41 -11.46 -19.11
CA GLY A 418 23.08 -11.95 -18.72
C GLY A 418 22.72 -11.68 -17.26
N GLY A 419 23.72 -11.45 -16.41
CA GLY A 419 23.55 -11.06 -15.02
C GLY A 419 24.53 -11.76 -14.09
N GLU A 420 25.11 -10.99 -13.19
CA GLU A 420 26.01 -11.46 -12.13
C GLU A 420 25.64 -10.79 -10.80
N VAL A 421 25.72 -11.55 -9.72
CA VAL A 421 25.57 -11.06 -8.35
C VAL A 421 26.85 -11.36 -7.59
N SER A 422 27.49 -10.33 -7.06
CA SER A 422 28.67 -10.46 -6.19
C SER A 422 28.35 -9.84 -4.84
N VAL A 423 28.62 -10.60 -3.77
CA VAL A 423 28.37 -10.16 -2.41
C VAL A 423 29.65 -10.24 -1.60
N ARG A 424 29.96 -9.15 -0.88
CA ARG A 424 31.00 -9.14 0.15
C ARG A 424 30.35 -8.94 1.51
N ALA A 425 30.66 -9.81 2.46
CA ALA A 425 30.18 -9.68 3.83
C ALA A 425 31.34 -9.54 4.82
N SER A 426 31.11 -8.71 5.84
CA SER A 426 32.07 -8.45 6.91
C SER A 426 31.47 -8.82 8.25
N GLU A 427 32.23 -9.54 9.08
CA GLU A 427 31.87 -9.89 10.46
C GLU A 427 32.04 -8.70 11.44
N LYS A 428 31.33 -8.74 12.56
CA LYS A 428 31.60 -7.86 13.72
C LYS A 428 32.98 -8.18 14.33
N ALA A 429 33.51 -7.23 15.12
CA ALA A 429 34.71 -7.39 15.95
C ALA A 429 36.03 -7.80 15.21
N GLY A 430 36.22 -7.36 13.97
CA GLY A 430 37.46 -7.62 13.22
C GLY A 430 37.57 -9.03 12.64
N GLY A 431 36.44 -9.74 12.53
CA GLY A 431 36.36 -11.04 11.87
C GLY A 431 36.65 -10.99 10.36
N ARG A 432 36.65 -12.15 9.70
CA ARG A 432 37.10 -12.26 8.30
C ARG A 432 36.07 -11.65 7.35
N ASN A 433 36.56 -11.08 6.27
CA ASN A 433 35.72 -10.72 5.13
C ASN A 433 35.54 -11.94 4.24
N HIS A 434 34.30 -12.17 3.81
CA HIS A 434 33.96 -13.23 2.88
C HIS A 434 33.42 -12.63 1.60
N ARG A 435 33.79 -13.24 0.47
CA ARG A 435 33.22 -12.89 -0.83
C ARG A 435 32.52 -14.12 -1.41
N ILE A 436 31.37 -13.92 -2.01
CA ILE A 436 30.73 -14.95 -2.83
C ILE A 436 30.13 -14.29 -4.07
N ALA A 437 30.27 -14.93 -5.22
CA ALA A 437 29.65 -14.46 -6.45
C ALA A 437 28.93 -15.60 -7.17
N GLY A 438 27.88 -15.23 -7.90
CA GLY A 438 27.08 -16.13 -8.69
C GLY A 438 26.61 -15.50 -9.99
N ALA A 439 26.34 -16.34 -10.98
CA ALA A 439 25.73 -15.95 -12.24
C ALA A 439 24.64 -16.95 -12.63
N VAL A 440 23.75 -16.54 -13.53
CA VAL A 440 22.75 -17.42 -14.12
C VAL A 440 23.10 -17.67 -15.59
N PHE A 441 23.22 -18.94 -15.96
CA PHE A 441 23.45 -19.36 -17.34
C PHE A 441 22.15 -19.99 -17.88
N GLY A 442 21.50 -19.30 -18.81
CA GLY A 442 20.14 -19.67 -19.23
C GLY A 442 19.15 -19.53 -18.07
N ARG A 443 18.76 -20.65 -17.45
CA ARG A 443 17.93 -20.69 -16.22
C ARG A 443 18.63 -21.34 -15.04
N GLU A 444 19.91 -21.68 -15.17
CA GLU A 444 20.66 -22.40 -14.15
C GLU A 444 21.53 -21.45 -13.32
N PRO A 445 21.26 -21.31 -12.00
CA PRO A 445 22.13 -20.55 -11.12
C PRO A 445 23.43 -21.31 -10.87
N ARG A 446 24.56 -20.60 -10.83
CA ARG A 446 25.89 -21.12 -10.51
C ARG A 446 26.61 -20.21 -9.52
N ILE A 447 27.30 -20.80 -8.55
CA ILE A 447 28.30 -20.10 -7.74
C ILE A 447 29.58 -20.06 -8.56
N ILE A 448 30.05 -18.85 -8.87
CA ILE A 448 31.21 -18.61 -9.74
C ILE A 448 32.47 -18.21 -8.98
N ALA A 449 32.32 -17.75 -7.73
CA ALA A 449 33.45 -17.45 -6.86
C ALA A 449 33.11 -17.59 -5.38
N VAL A 450 34.11 -18.00 -4.59
CA VAL A 450 34.11 -18.01 -3.13
C VAL A 450 35.47 -17.50 -2.68
N ASP A 451 35.47 -16.39 -1.96
CA ASP A 451 36.66 -15.65 -1.53
C ASP A 451 37.59 -15.35 -2.73
N ASP A 452 38.79 -15.90 -2.73
CA ASP A 452 39.82 -15.77 -3.76
C ASP A 452 39.74 -16.83 -4.87
N LEU A 453 38.84 -17.82 -4.73
CA LEU A 453 38.73 -18.95 -5.65
C LEU A 453 37.62 -18.73 -6.68
N ARG A 454 37.94 -19.01 -7.94
CA ARG A 454 36.95 -19.14 -9.04
C ARG A 454 36.49 -20.59 -9.14
N LEU A 455 35.18 -20.78 -9.29
CA LEU A 455 34.54 -22.09 -9.40
C LEU A 455 33.39 -22.05 -10.41
N ASP A 456 32.86 -23.21 -10.75
CA ASP A 456 31.55 -23.37 -11.42
C ASP A 456 30.81 -24.46 -10.67
N LEU A 457 29.97 -24.05 -9.73
CA LEU A 457 29.26 -24.97 -8.84
C LEU A 457 27.75 -24.72 -8.87
N PRO A 458 26.92 -25.72 -9.19
CA PRO A 458 25.48 -25.61 -9.01
C PRO A 458 25.15 -25.54 -7.50
N PRO A 459 24.38 -24.54 -7.02
CA PRO A 459 24.03 -24.40 -5.61
C PRO A 459 22.88 -25.34 -5.21
N LYS A 460 23.07 -26.65 -5.40
CA LYS A 460 22.07 -27.70 -5.18
C LYS A 460 22.61 -28.78 -4.24
N GLY A 461 21.72 -29.34 -3.42
CA GLY A 461 22.06 -30.44 -2.51
C GLY A 461 22.88 -30.02 -1.29
N ILE A 462 23.57 -30.99 -0.70
CA ILE A 462 24.47 -30.80 0.44
C ILE A 462 25.88 -30.56 -0.10
N LEU A 463 26.46 -29.41 0.24
CA LEU A 463 27.81 -29.03 -0.19
C LEU A 463 28.77 -29.12 1.00
N LEU A 464 29.82 -29.93 0.88
CA LEU A 464 30.92 -29.95 1.84
C LEU A 464 32.04 -29.03 1.35
N VAL A 465 32.36 -27.99 2.13
CA VAL A 465 33.40 -27.01 1.79
C VAL A 465 34.52 -27.09 2.82
N THR A 466 35.73 -27.42 2.39
CA THR A 466 36.92 -27.45 3.24
C THR A 466 38.00 -26.52 2.69
N ARG A 467 38.82 -25.93 3.57
CA ARG A 467 40.03 -25.19 3.20
C ARG A 467 41.20 -25.86 3.91
N HIS A 468 42.06 -26.50 3.14
CA HIS A 468 43.29 -27.11 3.64
C HIS A 468 44.49 -26.25 3.24
N LYS A 469 45.55 -26.32 4.04
CA LYS A 469 46.89 -25.92 3.62
C LYS A 469 47.60 -27.23 3.27
N ASP A 470 48.02 -27.36 2.02
CA ASP A 470 48.84 -28.49 1.57
C ASP A 470 50.21 -28.51 2.27
#